data_AF-A0AAD8D895-F1
#
_entry.id   AF-A0AAD8D895-F1
#
_cell.length_a   1.000
_cell.length_b   1.000
_cell.length_c   1.000
_cell.angle_alpha   90.00
_cell.angle_beta   90.00
_cell.angle_gamma   90.00
#
_symmetry.space_group_name_H-M   'P 1'
#
loop_
_entity.id
_entity.type
_entity.pdbx_description
1 polymer ?
#
loop_
_entity_poly.entity_id
_entity_poly.type
_entity_poly.pdbx_seq_one_letter_code
_entity_poly.pdbx_strand_id
1 'polypeptide(L)'
;MQYLPNKKHHRFGIKLWVLADSTKGYVYKLKVYTGASNYTEKSEFGQPYDVVMSLMDGLLDKGHTLITDNFYTSLPLASVFTYQHETQLVGTLRGNRKYLPSVPKCKVGEQVVYRSGRLLYTAFR
;
A
#
# COMPACT_ATOMS: atom_id res chain seq x y z
N MET A 1 -18.75 11.88 4.32
CA MET A 1 -19.11 11.74 2.89
C MET A 1 -17.92 12.23 2.06
N GLN A 2 -17.44 11.46 1.09
CA GLN A 2 -16.23 11.76 0.30
C GLN A 2 -16.57 11.89 -1.19
N TYR A 3 -15.92 12.85 -1.85
CA TYR A 3 -15.95 12.98 -3.31
C TYR A 3 -14.79 12.21 -3.96
N LEU A 4 -15.10 11.36 -4.94
CA LEU A 4 -14.17 10.57 -5.75
C LEU A 4 -14.40 10.87 -7.24
N PRO A 5 -13.64 11.81 -7.84
CA PRO A 5 -13.89 12.29 -9.19
C PRO A 5 -13.81 11.19 -10.26
N ASN A 6 -12.95 10.20 -10.05
CA ASN A 6 -12.74 9.10 -11.01
C ASN A 6 -13.85 8.04 -10.98
N LYS A 7 -14.88 8.16 -10.14
CA LYS A 7 -16.02 7.23 -10.08
C LYS A 7 -17.19 7.78 -10.90
N LYS A 8 -17.32 7.35 -12.16
CA LYS A 8 -18.29 7.88 -13.15
C LYS A 8 -19.73 8.01 -12.63
N HIS A 9 -20.28 6.99 -11.98
CA HIS A 9 -21.69 6.96 -11.55
C HIS A 9 -21.91 7.37 -10.08
N HIS A 10 -20.92 7.19 -9.20
CA HIS A 10 -21.04 7.41 -7.76
C HIS A 10 -19.88 8.25 -7.25
N ARG A 11 -19.83 9.52 -7.69
CA ARG A 11 -18.76 10.45 -7.30
C ARG A 11 -18.81 10.84 -5.83
N PHE A 12 -19.95 10.69 -5.17
CA PHE A 12 -20.15 11.02 -3.76
C PHE A 12 -20.54 9.74 -3.01
N GLY A 13 -19.87 9.44 -1.92
CA GLY A 13 -20.19 8.24 -1.14
C GLY A 13 -19.37 8.09 0.15
N ILE A 14 -19.57 6.96 0.80
CA ILE A 14 -18.75 6.52 1.93
C ILE A 14 -17.64 5.64 1.36
N LYS A 15 -16.39 6.01 1.62
CA LYS A 15 -15.24 5.20 1.24
C LYS A 15 -14.93 4.19 2.35
N LEU A 16 -14.66 2.97 1.96
CA LEU A 16 -14.18 1.91 2.83
C LEU A 16 -12.75 1.54 2.45
N TRP A 17 -11.94 1.26 3.45
CA TRP A 17 -10.70 0.50 3.30
C TRP A 17 -11.01 -0.95 3.63
N VAL A 18 -10.62 -1.87 2.77
CA VAL A 18 -11.02 -3.28 2.87
C VAL A 18 -9.78 -4.14 2.68
N LEU A 19 -9.59 -5.09 3.60
CA LEU A 19 -8.66 -6.20 3.46
C LEU A 19 -9.48 -7.45 3.15
N ALA A 20 -9.16 -8.09 2.04
CA ALA A 20 -9.85 -9.28 1.59
C ALA A 20 -8.88 -10.35 1.10
N ASP A 21 -9.32 -11.60 1.19
CA ASP A 21 -8.63 -12.74 0.60
C ASP A 21 -8.63 -12.63 -0.92
N SER A 22 -7.46 -12.78 -1.54
CA SER A 22 -7.28 -12.60 -2.99
C SER A 22 -7.94 -13.70 -3.82
N THR A 23 -8.14 -14.90 -3.25
CA THR A 23 -8.62 -16.07 -4.00
C THR A 23 -10.13 -16.23 -3.88
N LYS A 24 -10.67 -16.07 -2.67
CA LYS A 24 -12.08 -16.28 -2.33
C LYS A 24 -12.88 -14.99 -2.25
N GLY A 25 -12.22 -13.83 -2.19
CA GLY A 25 -12.87 -12.53 -2.03
C GLY A 25 -13.45 -12.29 -0.63
N TYR A 26 -13.11 -13.13 0.35
CA TYR A 26 -13.61 -12.99 1.72
C TYR A 26 -13.06 -11.73 2.38
N VAL A 27 -13.94 -10.86 2.88
CA VAL A 27 -13.54 -9.64 3.60
C VAL A 27 -13.14 -10.00 5.02
N TYR A 28 -11.86 -9.82 5.35
CA TYR A 28 -11.34 -10.12 6.67
C TYR A 28 -11.54 -8.95 7.64
N LYS A 29 -11.15 -7.74 7.21
CA LYS A 29 -11.26 -6.51 8.00
C LYS A 29 -11.62 -5.34 7.10
N LEU A 30 -12.37 -4.38 7.62
CA LEU A 30 -12.68 -3.13 6.95
C LEU A 30 -12.63 -1.95 7.91
N LYS A 31 -12.38 -0.76 7.37
CA LYS A 31 -12.46 0.50 8.08
C LYS A 31 -13.19 1.54 7.25
N VAL A 32 -14.05 2.32 7.91
CA VAL A 32 -14.76 3.44 7.28
C VAL A 32 -13.82 4.64 7.21
N TYR A 33 -13.69 5.24 6.02
CA TYR A 33 -12.99 6.51 5.88
C TYR A 33 -13.85 7.64 6.44
N THR A 34 -13.40 8.23 7.53
CA THR A 34 -14.09 9.32 8.24
C THR A 34 -13.56 10.70 7.88
N GLY A 35 -12.67 10.81 6.88
CA GLY A 35 -12.04 12.07 6.49
C GLY A 35 -10.62 12.21 7.04
N ALA A 36 -10.10 13.44 7.01
CA ALA A 36 -8.90 13.81 7.74
C ALA A 36 -9.31 14.14 9.19
N SER A 37 -9.53 13.12 10.01
CA SER A 37 -9.73 13.33 11.45
C SER A 37 -8.41 13.74 12.10
N ASN A 38 -8.46 14.75 12.97
CA ASN A 38 -7.36 15.15 13.84
C ASN A 38 -7.36 14.35 15.17
N TYR A 39 -8.35 13.48 15.36
CA TYR A 39 -8.59 12.74 16.61
C TYR A 39 -7.77 11.45 16.75
N THR A 40 -7.10 11.01 15.68
CA THR A 40 -6.20 9.86 15.68
C THR A 40 -4.82 10.36 15.37
N GLU A 41 -3.87 10.08 16.26
CA GLU A 41 -2.45 10.29 16.00
C GLU A 41 -2.08 9.58 14.70
N LYS A 42 -1.57 10.34 13.74
CA LYS A 42 -1.07 9.82 12.47
C LYS A 42 0.40 9.51 12.67
N SER A 43 0.87 8.37 12.16
CA SER A 43 2.31 8.15 12.12
C SER A 43 2.98 9.17 11.19
N GLU A 44 4.29 9.30 11.31
CA GLU A 44 5.11 10.08 10.38
C GLU A 44 5.00 9.61 8.91
N PHE A 45 4.54 8.37 8.69
CA PHE A 45 4.37 7.78 7.36
C PHE A 45 2.98 8.07 6.74
N GLY A 46 2.06 8.62 7.55
CA GLY A 46 0.77 9.12 7.12
C GLY A 46 -0.33 8.06 6.96
N GLN A 47 -1.55 8.53 6.68
CA GLN A 47 -2.78 7.72 6.71
C GLN A 47 -2.73 6.40 5.92
N PRO A 48 -2.13 6.30 4.70
CA PRO A 48 -2.12 5.02 3.99
C PRO A 48 -1.35 3.95 4.74
N TYR A 49 -0.24 4.32 5.39
CA TYR A 49 0.56 3.41 6.21
C TYR A 49 -0.25 2.95 7.42
N ASP A 50 -0.82 3.89 8.17
CA ASP A 50 -1.58 3.62 9.41
C ASP A 50 -2.77 2.68 9.17
N VAL A 51 -3.46 2.89 8.05
CA VAL A 51 -4.61 2.05 7.67
C VAL A 51 -4.15 0.64 7.34
N VAL A 52 -3.05 0.45 6.62
CA VAL A 52 -2.53 -0.89 6.31
C VAL A 52 -2.09 -1.61 7.58
N MET A 53 -1.30 -0.96 8.43
CA MET A 53 -0.88 -1.55 9.72
C MET A 53 -2.08 -2.01 10.53
N SER A 54 -3.12 -1.18 10.61
CA SER A 54 -4.32 -1.52 11.37
C SER A 54 -5.16 -2.63 10.73
N LEU A 55 -5.22 -2.71 9.40
CA LEU A 55 -5.92 -3.81 8.72
C LEU A 55 -5.16 -5.14 8.85
N MET A 56 -3.83 -5.08 8.86
CA MET A 56 -2.95 -6.25 9.00
C MET A 56 -2.71 -6.70 10.45
N ASP A 57 -3.15 -5.92 11.43
CA ASP A 57 -3.06 -6.29 12.84
C ASP A 57 -3.62 -7.71 13.10
N GLY A 58 -2.87 -8.53 13.82
CA GLY A 58 -3.19 -9.94 14.05
C GLY A 58 -3.05 -10.89 12.84
N LEU A 59 -2.60 -10.40 11.68
CA LEU A 59 -2.26 -11.20 10.49
C LEU A 59 -0.77 -11.14 10.13
N LEU A 60 0.00 -10.27 10.78
CA LEU A 60 1.45 -10.25 10.67
C LEU A 60 2.04 -11.56 11.21
N ASP A 61 3.23 -11.90 10.72
CA ASP A 61 4.01 -13.06 11.19
C ASP A 61 3.39 -14.44 10.90
N LYS A 62 2.61 -14.52 9.81
CA LYS A 62 1.95 -15.76 9.35
C LYS A 62 2.37 -16.20 7.95
N GLY A 63 3.42 -15.59 7.39
CA GLY A 63 3.90 -15.89 6.04
C GLY A 63 2.97 -15.41 4.92
N HIS A 64 2.05 -14.48 5.21
CA HIS A 64 1.15 -13.92 4.20
C HIS A 64 1.86 -12.92 3.27
N THR A 65 1.37 -12.83 2.04
CA THR A 65 1.77 -11.80 1.07
C THR A 65 0.63 -10.81 0.89
N LEU A 66 0.83 -9.58 1.35
CA LEU A 66 -0.12 -8.49 1.14
C LEU A 66 0.09 -7.87 -0.25
N ILE A 67 -1.00 -7.76 -1.02
CA ILE A 67 -1.00 -7.10 -2.33
C ILE A 67 -1.73 -5.76 -2.21
N THR A 68 -1.10 -4.66 -2.63
CA THR A 68 -1.65 -3.31 -2.49
C THR A 68 -1.54 -2.44 -3.75
N ASP A 69 -2.45 -1.47 -3.89
CA ASP A 69 -2.33 -0.37 -4.85
C ASP A 69 -1.31 0.69 -4.39
N ASN A 70 -0.83 1.52 -5.32
CA ASN A 70 0.15 2.58 -5.14
C ASN A 70 -0.17 3.61 -4.05
N PHE A 71 -1.45 3.77 -3.71
CA PHE A 71 -1.84 4.65 -2.61
C PHE A 71 -1.37 4.12 -1.25
N TYR A 72 -1.33 2.80 -1.08
CA TYR A 72 -0.95 2.14 0.16
C TYR A 72 0.51 1.68 0.17
N THR A 73 1.10 1.38 -1.00
CA THR A 73 2.48 0.93 -1.10
C THR A 73 3.47 2.04 -0.77
N SER A 74 4.45 1.74 0.09
CA SER A 74 5.57 2.62 0.43
C SER A 74 6.79 1.81 0.91
N LEU A 75 7.99 2.41 0.85
CA LEU A 75 9.20 1.71 1.29
C LEU A 75 9.25 1.46 2.80
N PRO A 76 8.88 2.42 3.67
CA PRO A 76 8.85 2.14 5.10
C PRO A 76 7.95 0.96 5.44
N LEU A 77 6.78 0.86 4.79
CA LEU A 77 5.86 -0.28 4.96
C LEU A 77 6.47 -1.60 4.49
N ALA A 78 7.08 -1.61 3.29
CA ALA A 78 7.75 -2.79 2.77
C ALA A 78 8.89 -3.25 3.69
N SER A 79 9.67 -2.31 4.21
CA SER A 79 10.77 -2.57 5.13
C SER A 79 10.28 -3.18 6.44
N VAL A 80 9.28 -2.59 7.09
CA VAL A 80 8.72 -3.12 8.34
C VAL A 80 8.17 -4.52 8.11
N PHE A 81 7.40 -4.73 7.05
CA PHE A 81 6.82 -6.05 6.76
C PHE A 81 7.88 -7.11 6.49
N THR A 82 8.95 -6.77 5.75
CA THR A 82 9.95 -7.76 5.31
C THR A 82 11.05 -8.03 6.34
N TYR A 83 11.41 -7.02 7.15
CA TYR A 83 12.54 -7.12 8.08
C TYR A 83 12.11 -7.29 9.53
N GLN A 84 10.93 -6.80 9.92
CA GLN A 84 10.43 -6.91 11.29
C GLN A 84 9.34 -7.98 11.43
N HIS A 85 8.66 -8.32 10.33
CA HIS A 85 7.63 -9.33 10.31
C HIS A 85 7.92 -10.44 9.31
N GLU A 86 7.26 -11.59 9.46
CA GLU A 86 7.21 -12.63 8.42
C GLU A 86 6.04 -12.34 7.47
N THR A 87 6.09 -11.20 6.78
CA THR A 87 5.03 -10.75 5.86
C THR A 87 5.63 -10.08 4.64
N GLN A 88 5.15 -10.45 3.45
CA GLN A 88 5.61 -9.83 2.21
C GLN A 88 4.65 -8.72 1.77
N LEU A 89 5.18 -7.69 1.11
CA LEU A 89 4.39 -6.64 0.47
C LEU A 89 4.69 -6.60 -1.02
N VAL A 90 3.63 -6.66 -1.83
CA VAL A 90 3.71 -6.50 -3.29
C VAL A 90 2.76 -5.38 -3.70
N GLY A 91 3.25 -4.42 -4.46
CA GLY A 91 2.42 -3.34 -4.95
C GLY A 91 3.15 -2.41 -5.91
N THR A 92 2.37 -1.60 -6.62
CA THR A 92 2.94 -0.55 -7.48
C THR A 92 3.38 0.64 -6.62
N LEU A 93 4.39 1.38 -7.07
CA LEU A 93 4.87 2.58 -6.39
C LEU A 93 4.70 3.79 -7.31
N ARG A 94 4.34 4.94 -6.75
CA ARG A 94 4.40 6.21 -7.50
C ARG A 94 5.83 6.71 -7.52
N GLY A 95 6.31 7.18 -8.66
CA GLY A 95 7.68 7.67 -8.83
C GLY A 95 8.06 8.86 -7.93
N ASN A 96 7.08 9.54 -7.33
CA ASN A 96 7.29 10.65 -6.40
C ASN A 96 7.22 10.23 -4.91
N ARG A 97 7.25 8.92 -4.59
CA ARG A 97 7.30 8.46 -3.19
C ARG A 97 8.65 8.79 -2.55
N LYS A 98 8.61 9.12 -1.26
CA LYS A 98 9.82 9.34 -0.45
C LYS A 98 10.63 8.04 -0.35
N TYR A 99 11.95 8.21 -0.15
CA TYR A 99 12.94 7.15 0.06
C TYR A 99 13.21 6.24 -1.15
N LEU A 100 12.55 6.48 -2.29
CA LEU A 100 12.84 5.71 -3.49
C LEU A 100 14.32 5.82 -3.86
N PRO A 101 14.98 4.69 -4.20
CA PRO A 101 16.32 4.74 -4.74
C PRO A 101 16.32 5.55 -6.05
N SER A 102 17.45 6.20 -6.35
CA SER A 102 17.65 6.82 -7.65
C SER A 102 17.78 5.73 -8.72
N VAL A 103 16.65 5.33 -9.32
CA VAL A 103 16.62 4.32 -10.38
C VAL A 103 16.67 5.05 -11.74
N PRO A 104 17.52 4.60 -12.69
CA PRO A 104 17.54 5.17 -14.03
C PRO A 104 16.17 5.06 -14.71
N LYS A 105 15.82 6.04 -15.55
CA LYS A 105 14.57 6.04 -16.31
C LYS A 105 14.59 4.90 -17.35
N CYS A 106 13.58 4.04 -17.34
CA CYS A 106 13.40 3.01 -18.36
C CYS A 106 13.06 3.61 -19.74
N LYS A 107 13.68 3.07 -20.79
CA LYS A 107 13.23 3.24 -22.18
C LYS A 107 12.03 2.33 -22.45
N VAL A 108 11.27 2.63 -23.52
CA VAL A 108 10.13 1.80 -23.93
C VAL A 108 10.63 0.40 -24.30
N GLY A 109 9.98 -0.64 -23.75
CA GLY A 109 10.35 -2.04 -23.91
C GLY A 109 11.48 -2.50 -22.98
N GLU A 110 11.99 -1.63 -22.10
CA GLU A 110 13.05 -1.95 -21.15
C GLU A 110 12.48 -2.20 -19.75
N GLN A 111 13.06 -3.17 -19.05
CA GLN A 111 12.81 -3.43 -17.65
C GLN A 111 14.10 -3.22 -16.85
N VAL A 112 14.04 -2.36 -15.85
CA VAL A 112 15.13 -2.16 -14.89
C VAL A 112 14.72 -2.80 -13.57
N VAL A 113 15.57 -3.70 -13.10
CA VAL A 113 15.42 -4.37 -11.81
C VAL A 113 16.49 -3.84 -10.87
N TYR A 114 16.08 -3.38 -9.70
CA TYR A 114 16.97 -2.89 -8.66
C TYR A 114 16.65 -3.62 -7.35
N ARG A 115 17.69 -4.11 -6.66
CA ARG A 115 17.54 -4.83 -5.39
C ARG A 115 18.31 -4.10 -4.29
N SER A 116 17.65 -3.88 -3.16
CA SER A 116 18.24 -3.33 -1.95
C SER A 116 17.94 -4.27 -0.78
N GLY A 117 18.92 -5.09 -0.41
CA GLY A 117 18.74 -6.15 0.57
C GLY A 117 17.67 -7.16 0.15
N ARG A 118 16.60 -7.28 0.96
CA ARG A 118 15.44 -8.13 0.69
C ARG A 118 14.36 -7.44 -0.16
N LEU A 119 14.48 -6.14 -0.42
CA LEU A 119 13.51 -5.39 -1.21
C LEU A 119 13.88 -5.42 -2.69
N LEU A 120 12.91 -5.72 -3.53
CA LEU A 120 13.03 -5.76 -4.99
C LEU A 120 12.16 -4.67 -5.62
N TYR A 121 12.76 -3.87 -6.49
CA TYR A 121 12.11 -2.83 -7.26
C TYR A 121 12.19 -3.18 -8.73
N THR A 122 11.08 -3.01 -9.44
CA THR A 122 11.03 -3.18 -10.88
C THR A 122 10.38 -1.95 -11.48
N ALA A 123 11.07 -1.33 -12.42
CA ALA A 123 10.56 -0.30 -13.30
C ALA A 123 10.52 -0.85 -14.72
N PHE A 124 9.48 -0.51 -15.47
CA PHE A 124 9.33 -0.87 -16.87
C PHE A 124 8.56 0.22 -17.58
N ARG A 125 8.72 0.33 -18.90
CA ARG A 125 8.02 1.32 -19.72
C ARG A 125 7.57 0.74 -21.04
#